data_AF-A0A536E912-F1
#
_entry.id   AF-A0A536E912-F1
#
_cell.length_a   1.000
_cell.length_b   1.000
_cell.length_c   1.000
_cell.angle_alpha   90.00
_cell.angle_beta   90.00
_cell.angle_gamma   90.00
#
_symmetry.space_group_name_H-M   'P 1'
#
loop_
_entity.id
_entity.type
_entity.pdbx_description
1 polymer ?
#
loop_
_entity_poly.entity_id
_entity_poly.type
_entity_poly.pdbx_seq_one_letter_code
_entity_poly.pdbx_strand_id
1 'polypeptide(L)'
;MNPPNGVARILLIADDPDGGLLYRNALAAGGYHVVQAESFIEAFDSSMTDPDVIVLCDLAIFAYPAQNAQVLRIPEEMTPAALVVEVHRRVALRATLEATIAQAA
;
A
#
# COMPACT_ATOMS: atom_id res chain seq x y z
N MET A 1 0.17 14.84 4.73
CA MET A 1 1.48 15.10 5.37
C MET A 1 2.44 14.11 4.73
N ASN A 2 3.53 14.54 4.10
CA ASN A 2 4.48 13.61 3.48
C ASN A 2 5.13 12.71 4.55
N PRO A 3 5.39 11.42 4.29
CA PRO A 3 6.04 10.56 5.26
C PRO A 3 7.43 11.14 5.60
N PRO A 4 7.83 11.14 6.89
CA PRO A 4 8.98 11.89 7.40
C PRO A 4 10.35 11.49 6.80
N ASN A 5 10.42 10.42 6.00
CA ASN A 5 11.66 9.88 5.43
C ASN A 5 11.66 9.79 3.89
N GLY A 6 10.64 10.31 3.18
CA GLY A 6 10.55 10.22 1.71
C GLY A 6 10.28 8.81 1.16
N VAL A 7 10.07 7.83 2.03
CA VAL A 7 9.72 6.44 1.68
C VAL A 7 8.23 6.23 1.90
N ALA A 8 7.51 5.82 0.85
CA ALA A 8 6.08 5.55 0.93
C ALA A 8 5.80 4.33 1.84
N ARG A 9 4.79 4.47 2.69
CA ARG A 9 4.35 3.48 3.67
C ARG A 9 3.21 2.66 3.07
N ILE A 10 3.36 1.34 3.07
CA ILE A 10 2.39 0.42 2.49
C ILE A 10 1.87 -0.52 3.56
N LEU A 11 0.55 -0.58 3.67
CA LEU A 11 -0.15 -1.60 4.43
C LEU A 11 -0.60 -2.70 3.48
N LEU A 12 -0.07 -3.91 3.65
CA LEU A 12 -0.47 -5.09 2.91
C LEU A 12 -1.43 -5.92 3.77
N ILE A 13 -2.66 -6.14 3.30
CA ILE A 13 -3.63 -7.02 3.95
C ILE A 13 -3.75 -8.29 3.10
N ALA A 14 -3.36 -9.42 3.68
CA ALA A 14 -3.36 -10.73 3.03
C ALA A 14 -3.86 -11.78 4.03
N ASP A 15 -5.02 -12.38 3.77
CA ASP A 15 -5.63 -13.40 4.61
C ASP A 15 -4.81 -14.69 4.68
N ASP A 16 -4.09 -15.03 3.59
CA ASP A 16 -3.00 -16.00 3.61
C ASP A 16 -1.64 -15.30 3.90
N PRO A 17 -1.04 -15.49 5.08
CA PRO A 17 0.21 -14.83 5.44
C PRO A 17 1.37 -15.24 4.53
N ASP A 18 1.41 -16.50 4.08
CA ASP A 18 2.48 -17.02 3.23
C ASP A 18 2.35 -16.49 1.79
N GLY A 19 1.13 -16.43 1.25
CA GLY A 19 0.84 -15.77 -0.02
C GLY A 19 1.19 -14.27 0.01
N GLY A 20 0.93 -13.59 1.13
CA GLY A 20 1.29 -12.19 1.35
C GLY A 20 2.80 -11.92 1.37
N LEU A 21 3.62 -12.88 1.83
CA LEU A 21 5.08 -12.69 1.98
C LEU A 21 5.77 -12.35 0.65
N LEU A 22 5.33 -12.95 -0.46
CA LEU A 22 5.91 -12.69 -1.78
C LEU A 22 5.73 -11.23 -2.20
N TYR A 23 4.52 -10.69 -1.99
CA TYR A 23 4.19 -9.30 -2.28
C TYR A 23 4.89 -8.34 -1.30
N ARG A 24 4.91 -8.68 -0.01
CA ARG A 24 5.63 -7.92 1.01
C ARG A 24 7.10 -7.77 0.66
N ASN A 25 7.76 -8.88 0.31
CA ASN A 25 9.19 -8.89 -0.02
C ASN A 25 9.48 -8.09 -1.30
N ALA A 26 8.63 -8.20 -2.32
CA ALA A 26 8.77 -7.41 -3.55
C ALA A 26 8.61 -5.91 -3.28
N LEU A 27 7.63 -5.51 -2.47
CA LEU A 27 7.42 -4.12 -2.08
C LEU A 27 8.58 -3.56 -1.22
N ALA A 28 9.07 -4.35 -0.27
CA ALA A 28 10.24 -3.97 0.53
C ALA A 28 11.50 -3.82 -0.34
N ALA A 29 11.72 -4.74 -1.28
CA ALA A 29 12.81 -4.64 -2.27
C ALA A 29 12.64 -3.43 -3.21
N GLY A 30 11.39 -3.03 -3.48
CA GLY A 30 11.04 -1.79 -4.19
C GLY A 30 11.31 -0.51 -3.39
N GLY A 31 11.81 -0.61 -2.16
CA GLY A 31 12.20 0.50 -1.32
C GLY A 31 11.07 1.06 -0.45
N TYR A 32 9.94 0.36 -0.32
CA TYR A 32 8.82 0.79 0.50
C TYR A 32 8.92 0.29 1.94
N HIS A 33 8.33 1.04 2.87
CA HIS A 33 8.15 0.56 4.24
C HIS A 33 6.83 -0.21 4.33
N VAL A 34 6.90 -1.53 4.47
CA VAL A 34 5.75 -2.43 4.36
C VAL A 34 5.42 -3.06 5.72
N VAL A 35 4.17 -2.92 6.14
CA VAL A 35 3.58 -3.70 7.25
C VAL A 35 2.55 -4.65 6.66
N GLN A 36 2.61 -5.92 7.05
CA GLN A 36 1.63 -6.94 6.65
C GLN A 36 0.70 -7.22 7.82
N ALA A 37 -0.57 -7.41 7.52
CA ALA A 37 -1.61 -7.85 8.43
C ALA A 37 -2.48 -8.92 7.74
N GLU A 38 -3.01 -9.86 8.50
CA GLU A 38 -3.93 -10.89 8.01
C GLU A 38 -5.36 -10.35 7.86
N SER A 39 -5.69 -9.29 8.58
CA SER A 39 -7.01 -8.69 8.55
C SER A 39 -6.99 -7.18 8.81
N PHE A 40 -8.11 -6.51 8.56
CA PHE A 40 -8.26 -5.11 8.92
C PHE A 40 -8.21 -4.87 10.43
N ILE A 41 -8.74 -5.79 11.24
CA ILE A 41 -8.73 -5.65 12.70
C ILE A 41 -7.28 -5.61 13.19
N GLU A 42 -6.46 -6.53 12.70
CA GLU A 42 -5.02 -6.53 12.99
C GLU A 42 -4.32 -5.29 12.43
N ALA A 43 -4.69 -4.86 11.22
CA ALA A 43 -4.14 -3.63 10.65
C ALA A 43 -4.48 -2.38 11.48
N PHE A 44 -5.63 -2.35 12.15
CA PHE A 44 -6.04 -1.26 13.04
C PHE A 44 -5.22 -1.22 14.33
N ASP A 45 -4.86 -2.39 14.84
CA ASP A 45 -3.93 -2.54 15.97
C ASP A 45 -2.46 -2.37 15.57
N SER A 46 -2.17 -2.28 14.26
CA SER A 46 -0.82 -2.07 13.77
C SER A 46 -0.33 -0.64 14.05
N SER A 47 0.99 -0.52 14.22
CA SER A 47 1.65 0.80 14.37
C SER A 47 1.60 1.67 13.11
N MET A 48 1.08 1.16 11.98
CA MET A 48 0.98 1.88 10.72
C MET A 48 -0.34 2.68 10.62
N THR A 49 -0.43 3.74 11.41
CA THR A 49 -1.48 4.76 11.24
C THR A 49 -1.20 5.59 9.99
N ASP A 50 -2.21 5.70 9.11
CA ASP A 50 -2.21 6.47 7.84
C ASP A 50 -1.17 6.00 6.79
N PRO A 51 -1.38 4.85 6.13
CA PRO A 51 -0.54 4.37 5.03
C PRO A 51 -0.76 5.20 3.75
N ASP A 52 0.29 5.35 2.95
CA ASP A 52 0.21 6.03 1.64
C ASP A 52 -0.57 5.18 0.62
N VAL A 53 -0.39 3.85 0.68
CA VAL A 53 -1.08 2.86 -0.15
C VAL A 53 -1.48 1.66 0.69
N ILE A 54 -2.65 1.12 0.41
CA ILE A 54 -3.16 -0.12 1.00
C ILE A 54 -3.30 -1.13 -0.10
N VAL A 55 -2.66 -2.27 0.07
CA VAL A 55 -2.69 -3.39 -0.88
C VAL A 55 -3.51 -4.51 -0.27
N LEU A 56 -4.53 -4.97 -0.99
CA LEU A 56 -5.41 -6.06 -0.58
C LEU A 56 -5.15 -7.27 -1.48
N CYS A 57 -4.75 -8.40 -0.89
CA CYS A 57 -4.68 -9.69 -1.60
C CYS A 57 -6.07 -10.31 -1.68
N ASP A 58 -6.37 -10.94 -2.82
CA ASP A 58 -7.51 -11.85 -3.06
C ASP A 58 -8.81 -11.50 -2.30
N LEU A 59 -9.05 -12.16 -1.16
CA LEU A 59 -10.30 -12.09 -0.39
C LEU A 59 -10.34 -10.96 0.65
N ALA A 60 -9.23 -10.22 0.84
CA ALA A 60 -9.16 -9.08 1.76
C ALA A 60 -10.10 -7.90 1.36
N ILE A 61 -10.82 -8.03 0.23
CA ILE A 61 -11.83 -7.11 -0.31
C ILE A 61 -12.87 -6.65 0.74
N PHE A 62 -13.25 -7.51 1.69
CA PHE A 62 -14.33 -7.21 2.63
C PHE A 62 -13.92 -6.38 3.85
N ALA A 63 -12.63 -6.11 4.03
CA ALA A 63 -12.13 -5.69 5.34
C ALA A 63 -11.92 -4.18 5.49
N TYR A 64 -11.84 -3.38 4.42
CA TYR A 64 -11.30 -2.01 4.55
C TYR A 64 -12.30 -0.85 4.31
N PRO A 65 -12.67 -0.07 5.35
CA PRO A 65 -13.63 1.04 5.23
C PRO A 65 -13.04 2.45 5.01
N ALA A 66 -11.71 2.66 4.86
CA ALA A 66 -11.18 4.02 5.01
C ALA A 66 -11.28 4.96 3.79
N GLN A 67 -11.31 6.26 4.11
CA GLN A 67 -11.76 7.36 3.24
C GLN A 67 -10.63 8.21 2.60
N ASN A 68 -9.34 8.00 2.93
CA ASN A 68 -8.24 8.84 2.43
C ASN A 68 -7.04 8.11 1.77
N ALA A 69 -6.78 6.85 2.11
CA ALA A 69 -5.65 6.09 1.55
C ALA A 69 -5.97 5.50 0.19
N GLN A 70 -4.96 5.37 -0.70
CA GLN A 70 -5.17 4.71 -1.99
C GLN A 70 -5.26 3.20 -1.80
N VAL A 71 -6.39 2.60 -2.21
CA VAL A 71 -6.59 1.15 -2.15
C VAL A 71 -6.24 0.51 -3.49
N LEU A 72 -5.32 -0.44 -3.49
CA LEU A 72 -4.95 -1.31 -4.60
C LEU A 72 -5.36 -2.75 -4.27
N ARG A 73 -6.11 -3.37 -5.18
CA ARG A 73 -6.46 -4.80 -5.09
C ARG A 73 -5.54 -5.56 -6.02
N ILE A 74 -4.96 -6.65 -5.52
CA ILE A 74 -4.19 -7.58 -6.33
C ILE A 74 -5.19 -8.51 -7.03
N PRO A 75 -5.34 -8.45 -8.37
CA PRO A 75 -6.09 -9.47 -9.09
C PRO A 75 -5.29 -10.78 -9.12
N GLU A 76 -5.99 -11.90 -9.28
CA GLU A 76 -5.43 -13.27 -9.24
C GLU A 76 -4.19 -13.48 -10.12
N GLU A 77 -4.10 -12.78 -11.26
CA GLU A 77 -2.99 -12.90 -12.21
C GLU A 77 -1.83 -11.89 -11.99
N MET A 78 -1.93 -10.98 -11.01
CA MET A 78 -0.91 -9.93 -10.81
C MET A 78 0.33 -10.48 -10.12
N THR A 79 1.46 -10.41 -10.83
CA THR A 79 2.75 -10.80 -10.27
C THR A 79 3.26 -9.79 -9.23
N PRO A 80 4.14 -10.20 -8.29
CA PRO A 80 4.77 -9.28 -7.34
C PRO A 80 5.52 -8.11 -7.99
N ALA A 81 6.16 -8.35 -9.15
CA ALA A 81 6.83 -7.29 -9.90
C ALA A 81 5.83 -6.28 -10.49
N ALA A 82 4.70 -6.77 -11.04
CA ALA A 82 3.65 -5.91 -11.55
C ALA A 82 3.01 -5.06 -10.44
N LEU A 83 2.84 -5.64 -9.24
CA LEU A 83 2.39 -4.90 -8.06
C LEU A 83 3.33 -3.72 -7.74
N VAL A 84 4.64 -3.95 -7.70
CA VAL A 84 5.63 -2.90 -7.41
C VAL A 84 5.52 -1.75 -8.42
N VAL A 85 5.38 -2.07 -9.71
CA VAL A 85 5.20 -1.06 -10.78
C VAL A 85 3.94 -0.23 -10.56
N GLU A 86 2.82 -0.87 -10.24
CA GLU A 86 1.55 -0.17 -10.03
C GLU A 86 1.56 0.71 -8.77
N VAL A 87 2.16 0.22 -7.68
CA VAL A 87 2.37 1.02 -6.47
C VAL A 87 3.24 2.24 -6.78
N HIS A 88 4.34 2.05 -7.52
CA HIS A 88 5.23 3.15 -7.89
C HIS A 88 4.50 4.22 -8.70
N ARG A 89 3.71 3.81 -9.68
CA ARG A 89 2.89 4.70 -10.52
C ARG A 89 1.94 5.54 -9.67
N ARG A 90 1.26 4.92 -8.71
CA ARG A 90 0.29 5.57 -7.82
C ARG A 90 0.92 6.57 -6.86
N VAL A 91 2.04 6.18 -6.24
CA VAL A 91 2.82 7.05 -5.35
C VAL A 91 3.34 8.25 -6.13
N ALA A 92 3.93 8.05 -7.31
CA ALA A 92 4.45 9.12 -8.15
C ALA A 92 3.35 10.09 -8.61
N LEU A 93 2.17 9.57 -9.01
CA LEU A 93 1.04 10.39 -9.41
C LEU A 93 0.55 11.28 -8.27
N ARG A 94 0.44 10.72 -7.06
CA ARG A 94 0.04 11.49 -5.87
C ARG A 94 1.05 12.60 -5.57
N ALA A 95 2.33 12.29 -5.54
CA ALA A 95 3.39 13.28 -5.30
C ALA A 95 3.36 14.41 -6.36
N THR A 96 3.14 14.05 -7.63
CA THR A 96 3.02 15.02 -8.73
C THR A 96 1.80 15.93 -8.55
N LEU A 97 0.66 15.37 -8.15
CA LEU A 97 -0.56 16.14 -7.92
C LEU A 97 -0.37 17.11 -6.73
N GLU A 98 0.21 16.64 -5.63
CA GLU A 98 0.50 17.48 -4.46
C GLU A 98 1.46 18.62 -4.81
N ALA A 99 2.52 18.34 -5.57
CA ALA A 99 3.46 19.36 -6.04
C ALA A 99 2.78 20.40 -6.94
N THR A 100 1.90 19.95 -7.84
CA THR A 100 1.17 20.84 -8.76
C THR A 100 0.22 21.76 -8.00
N ILE A 101 -0.52 21.23 -7.02
CA ILE A 101 -1.42 22.02 -6.17
C ILE A 101 -0.64 23.04 -5.36
N ALA A 102 0.50 22.66 -4.78
CA ALA A 102 1.34 23.55 -3.99
C ALA A 102 1.94 24.71 -4.81
N GLN A 103 2.16 24.51 -6.12
CA GLN A 103 2.62 25.56 -7.03
C GLN A 103 1.51 26.52 -7.48
N ALA A 104 0.25 26.10 -7.38
CA ALA A 104 -0.92 26.87 -7.78
C ALA A 104 -1.55 27.69 -6.62
N ALA A 105 -1.06 27.49 -5.40
CA ALA A 105 -1.49 28.17 -4.17
C ALA A 105 -0.53 29.32 -3.80
#